data_AF-A0AA86RQ95-F1
#
_entry.id   AF-A0AA86RQ95-F1
#
_cell.length_a   1.000
_cell.length_b   1.000
_cell.length_c   1.000
_cell.angle_alpha   90.00
_cell.angle_beta   90.00
_cell.angle_gamma   90.00
#
_symmetry.space_group_name_H-M   'P 1'
#
loop_
_entity.id
_entity.type
_entity.pdbx_description
1 polymer ?
#
loop_
_entity_poly.entity_id
_entity_poly.type
_entity_poly.pdbx_seq_one_letter_code
_entity_poly.pdbx_strand_id
1 'polypeptide(L)'
;MKAYTVDYYLEQYIPEYKSYLETNTFTESEIQKITRLREKLERSIQESFAPQLNCYADYLIHLKSTHQLATQRYRQNTNQQELPPEFSISTKNYQRLFKLCVDTHKNNYKAYMFLVNFAIETKQEQLMNTITLTFQRNHPSYYLSWLLRAKIVEQQSSTTDARRIYSQSLQFIKTFSVEENKIHVTQLLNEDEKLIQKLPGDALKLFYNWTIMEINFINQLTKGMDNLDDIEDEGMKQLINGGLVKYVVQKGIEFIIKFDVKGVISNIDLLKEIVQTNQYVIDFVKEIKLIMEQSKLHMDQVIQQALNQLALDFKFNEYTGQPVYYSKTNYVQLFGQIDEGYEINQQLIMNNEGDDDLLGE
;
A
#
# COMPACT_ATOMS: atom_id res chain seq x y z
N MET A 1 17.24 -23.32 -13.71
CA MET A 1 16.65 -23.81 -12.45
C MET A 1 16.73 -25.33 -12.46
N LYS A 2 17.33 -25.97 -11.46
CA LYS A 2 17.15 -27.42 -11.29
C LYS A 2 15.69 -27.64 -10.89
N ALA A 3 14.95 -28.42 -11.66
CA ALA A 3 13.61 -28.84 -11.27
C ALA A 3 13.75 -29.80 -10.08
N TYR A 4 13.36 -29.36 -8.90
CA TYR A 4 13.25 -30.24 -7.74
C TYR A 4 12.04 -31.15 -7.94
N THR A 5 12.16 -32.43 -7.56
CA THR A 5 11.05 -33.37 -7.67
C THR A 5 10.00 -33.11 -6.59
N VAL A 6 8.78 -33.62 -6.80
CA VAL A 6 7.73 -33.63 -5.77
C VAL A 6 8.24 -34.26 -4.47
N ASP A 7 9.02 -35.35 -4.59
CA ASP A 7 9.60 -36.06 -3.45
C ASP A 7 10.49 -35.15 -2.59
N TYR A 8 11.32 -34.31 -3.21
CA TYR A 8 12.17 -33.36 -2.49
C TYR A 8 11.37 -32.43 -1.58
N TYR A 9 10.22 -31.92 -2.04
CA TYR A 9 9.37 -31.05 -1.24
C TYR A 9 8.60 -31.81 -0.15
N LEU A 10 8.20 -33.06 -0.43
CA LEU A 10 7.54 -33.90 0.57
C LEU A 10 8.49 -34.28 1.71
N GLU A 11 9.77 -34.53 1.41
CA GLU A 11 10.80 -34.84 2.40
C GLU A 11 11.00 -33.71 3.42
N GLN A 12 10.77 -32.46 3.04
CA GLN A 12 10.87 -31.31 3.96
C GLN A 12 9.88 -31.38 5.14
N TYR A 13 8.78 -32.12 4.99
CA TYR A 13 7.76 -32.27 6.04
C TYR A 13 8.02 -33.44 6.98
N ILE A 14 9.01 -34.31 6.71
CA ILE A 14 9.30 -35.48 7.55
C ILE A 14 9.55 -35.11 9.02
N PRO A 15 10.32 -34.06 9.36
CA PRO A 15 10.54 -33.69 10.76
C PRO A 15 9.24 -33.25 11.45
N GLU A 16 8.35 -32.55 10.74
CA GLU A 16 7.03 -32.16 11.23
C GLU A 16 6.18 -33.38 11.56
N TYR A 17 6.13 -34.38 10.67
CA TYR A 17 5.36 -35.61 10.91
C TYR A 17 5.92 -36.45 12.06
N LYS A 18 7.24 -36.52 12.22
CA LYS A 18 7.87 -37.20 13.36
C LYS A 18 7.46 -36.54 14.67
N SER A 19 7.55 -35.21 14.73
CA SER A 19 7.13 -34.42 15.90
C SER A 19 5.65 -34.62 16.22
N TYR A 20 4.77 -34.67 15.20
CA TYR A 20 3.35 -34.95 15.38
C TYR A 20 3.08 -36.34 15.99
N LEU A 21 3.83 -37.36 15.61
CA LEU A 21 3.69 -38.72 16.14
C LEU A 21 4.24 -38.83 17.57
N GLU A 22 5.44 -38.28 17.81
CA GLU A 22 6.10 -38.29 19.12
C GLU A 22 5.26 -37.59 20.19
N THR A 23 4.57 -36.51 19.81
CA THR A 23 3.68 -35.74 20.70
C THR A 23 2.24 -36.27 20.75
N ASN A 24 1.95 -37.38 20.06
CA ASN A 24 0.59 -37.92 19.89
C ASN A 24 -0.42 -36.89 19.36
N THR A 25 0.03 -35.88 18.62
CA THR A 25 -0.83 -34.83 18.04
C THR A 25 -1.70 -35.40 16.91
N PHE A 26 -1.14 -36.33 16.14
CA PHE A 26 -1.84 -37.09 15.10
C PHE A 26 -1.49 -38.57 15.19
N THR A 27 -2.42 -39.41 14.74
CA THR A 27 -2.16 -40.83 14.53
C THR A 27 -1.43 -41.07 13.20
N GLU A 28 -0.78 -42.22 13.05
CA GLU A 28 -0.12 -42.61 11.79
C GLU A 28 -1.09 -42.60 10.61
N SER A 29 -2.33 -43.05 10.83
CA SER A 29 -3.38 -43.04 9.80
C SER A 29 -3.78 -41.63 9.33
N GLU A 30 -3.74 -40.64 10.24
CA GLU A 30 -4.02 -39.25 9.91
C GLU A 30 -2.84 -38.61 9.18
N ILE A 31 -1.61 -38.90 9.61
CA ILE A 31 -0.40 -38.48 8.91
C ILE A 31 -0.42 -38.99 7.47
N GLN A 32 -0.73 -40.27 7.24
CA GLN A 32 -0.84 -40.82 5.88
C GLN A 32 -1.88 -40.06 5.02
N LYS A 33 -3.01 -39.63 5.60
CA LYS A 33 -4.00 -38.80 4.88
C LYS A 33 -3.45 -37.42 4.54
N ILE A 34 -2.78 -36.77 5.49
CA ILE A 34 -2.12 -35.47 5.28
C ILE A 34 -1.06 -35.59 4.18
N THR A 35 -0.20 -36.61 4.24
CA THR A 35 0.86 -36.86 3.24
C THR A 35 0.27 -37.05 1.84
N ARG A 36 -0.76 -37.90 1.69
CA ARG A 36 -1.42 -38.13 0.38
C ARG A 36 -2.04 -36.86 -0.19
N LEU A 37 -2.65 -36.03 0.66
CA LEU A 37 -3.25 -34.77 0.21
C LEU A 37 -2.16 -33.76 -0.19
N ARG A 38 -1.09 -33.63 0.58
CA ARG A 38 0.05 -32.77 0.25
C ARG A 38 0.76 -33.23 -1.03
N GLU A 39 0.92 -34.52 -1.24
CA GLU A 39 1.45 -35.07 -2.50
C GLU A 39 0.56 -34.66 -3.68
N LYS A 40 -0.76 -34.86 -3.58
CA LYS A 40 -1.71 -34.46 -4.63
C LYS A 40 -1.60 -32.97 -4.96
N LEU A 41 -1.49 -32.11 -3.94
CA LEU A 41 -1.37 -30.66 -4.11
C LEU A 41 0.00 -30.23 -4.66
N GLU A 42 1.09 -30.90 -4.27
CA GLU A 42 2.41 -30.63 -4.82
C GLU A 42 2.48 -31.05 -6.30
N ARG A 43 1.93 -32.22 -6.66
CA ARG A 43 1.83 -32.66 -8.06
C ARG A 43 1.00 -31.68 -8.91
N SER A 44 -0.13 -31.17 -8.39
CA SER A 44 -0.96 -30.23 -9.14
C SER A 44 -0.25 -28.90 -9.45
N ILE A 45 0.76 -28.53 -8.66
CA ILE A 45 1.61 -27.35 -8.88
C ILE A 45 2.83 -27.67 -9.73
N GLN A 46 3.52 -28.80 -9.49
CA GLN A 46 4.79 -29.10 -10.17
C GLN A 46 4.63 -29.73 -11.55
N GLU A 47 3.59 -30.56 -11.73
CA GLU A 47 3.38 -31.32 -12.97
C GLU A 47 2.48 -30.55 -13.96
N SER A 48 1.81 -29.49 -13.52
CA SER A 48 1.04 -28.62 -14.40
C SER A 48 1.93 -27.55 -15.03
N PHE A 49 1.79 -27.37 -16.35
CA PHE A 49 2.49 -26.32 -17.08
C PHE A 49 2.05 -24.90 -16.67
N ALA A 50 0.78 -24.75 -16.28
CA ALA A 50 0.21 -23.50 -15.82
C ALA A 50 -0.79 -23.80 -14.70
N PRO A 51 -0.32 -24.04 -13.46
CA PRO A 51 -1.19 -24.29 -12.32
C PRO A 51 -2.20 -23.15 -12.16
N GLN A 52 -3.44 -23.49 -11.82
CA GLN A 52 -4.45 -22.48 -11.56
C GLN A 52 -4.22 -21.86 -10.17
N LEU A 53 -4.69 -20.62 -9.98
CA LEU A 53 -4.59 -19.93 -8.68
C LEU A 53 -5.20 -20.77 -7.54
N ASN A 54 -6.29 -21.49 -7.82
CA ASN A 54 -6.95 -22.37 -6.85
C ASN A 54 -6.04 -23.49 -6.35
N CYS A 55 -5.10 -24.01 -7.16
CA CYS A 55 -4.16 -25.04 -6.71
C CYS A 55 -3.26 -24.51 -5.58
N TYR A 56 -2.77 -23.27 -5.70
CA TYR A 56 -2.01 -22.61 -4.64
C TYR A 56 -2.89 -22.29 -3.43
N ALA A 57 -4.11 -21.82 -3.67
CA ALA A 57 -5.04 -21.47 -2.60
C ALA A 57 -5.42 -22.69 -1.75
N ASP A 58 -5.81 -23.79 -2.38
CA ASP A 58 -6.15 -25.05 -1.74
C ASP A 58 -4.97 -25.56 -0.90
N TYR A 59 -3.74 -25.43 -1.42
CA TYR A 59 -2.56 -25.87 -0.68
C TYR A 59 -2.24 -24.99 0.52
N LEU A 60 -2.29 -23.66 0.36
CA LEU A 60 -2.08 -22.73 1.46
C LEU A 60 -3.15 -22.89 2.56
N ILE A 61 -4.42 -23.06 2.18
CA ILE A 61 -5.52 -23.34 3.10
C ILE A 61 -5.29 -24.68 3.82
N HIS A 62 -4.88 -25.72 3.09
CA HIS A 62 -4.57 -27.00 3.69
C HIS A 62 -3.46 -26.89 4.74
N LEU A 63 -2.32 -26.28 4.40
CA LEU A 63 -1.22 -26.06 5.34
C LEU A 63 -1.66 -25.26 6.58
N LYS A 64 -2.43 -24.18 6.39
CA LYS A 64 -2.98 -23.37 7.48
C LYS A 64 -3.88 -24.20 8.40
N SER A 65 -4.84 -24.94 7.82
CA SER A 65 -5.80 -25.74 8.58
C SER A 65 -5.12 -26.89 9.35
N THR A 66 -4.15 -27.57 8.74
CA THR A 66 -3.38 -28.63 9.41
C THR A 66 -2.56 -28.06 10.55
N HIS A 67 -1.88 -26.91 10.36
CA HIS A 67 -1.12 -26.27 11.43
C HIS A 67 -2.03 -25.84 12.60
N GLN A 68 -3.18 -25.23 12.32
CA GLN A 68 -4.15 -24.83 13.36
C GLN A 68 -4.65 -26.04 14.16
N LEU A 69 -5.01 -27.13 13.47
CA LEU A 69 -5.45 -28.36 14.11
C LEU A 69 -4.34 -28.99 14.94
N ALA A 70 -3.11 -29.00 14.42
CA ALA A 70 -1.93 -29.51 15.13
C ALA A 70 -1.69 -28.73 16.43
N THR A 71 -1.67 -27.40 16.35
CA THR A 71 -1.50 -26.51 17.51
C THR A 71 -2.60 -26.73 18.55
N GLN A 72 -3.85 -26.86 18.12
CA GLN A 72 -4.98 -27.11 19.01
C GLN A 72 -4.82 -28.45 19.75
N ARG A 73 -4.57 -29.53 19.01
CA ARG A 73 -4.45 -30.88 19.58
C ARG A 73 -3.23 -31.01 20.47
N TYR A 74 -2.09 -30.45 20.07
CA TYR A 74 -0.89 -30.45 20.88
C TYR A 74 -1.15 -29.82 22.26
N ARG A 75 -1.76 -28.62 22.28
CA ARG A 75 -2.11 -27.93 23.54
C ARG A 75 -3.07 -28.75 24.40
N GLN A 76 -3.99 -29.48 23.79
CA GLN A 76 -4.93 -30.37 24.51
C GLN A 76 -4.22 -31.61 25.09
N ASN A 77 -3.24 -32.17 24.38
CA ASN A 77 -2.58 -33.42 24.76
C ASN A 77 -1.46 -33.21 25.77
N THR A 78 -0.69 -32.12 25.66
CA THR A 78 0.51 -31.90 26.48
C THR A 78 0.31 -30.86 27.59
N ASN A 79 -0.76 -30.06 27.53
CA ASN A 79 -0.94 -28.85 28.34
C ASN A 79 0.22 -27.83 28.22
N GLN A 80 1.10 -27.99 27.23
CA GLN A 80 2.22 -27.08 26.98
C GLN A 80 1.78 -25.94 26.07
N GLN A 81 2.23 -24.72 26.37
CA GLN A 81 1.94 -23.55 25.52
C GLN A 81 2.91 -23.42 24.34
N GLU A 82 4.17 -23.81 24.55
CA GLU A 82 5.24 -23.72 23.56
C GLU A 82 5.14 -24.88 22.57
N LEU A 83 5.11 -24.56 21.27
CA LEU A 83 5.02 -25.56 20.21
C LEU A 83 6.41 -26.10 19.85
N PRO A 84 6.54 -27.38 19.46
CA PRO A 84 7.78 -27.89 18.91
C PRO A 84 8.20 -27.06 17.67
N PRO A 85 9.50 -26.76 17.50
CA PRO A 85 9.96 -25.92 16.40
C PRO A 85 9.62 -26.51 15.03
N GLU A 86 9.48 -27.83 14.91
CA GLU A 86 9.09 -28.54 13.70
C GLU A 86 7.69 -28.17 13.21
N PHE A 87 6.78 -27.72 14.09
CA PHE A 87 5.44 -27.28 13.70
C PHE A 87 5.47 -26.02 12.81
N SER A 88 6.59 -25.31 12.78
CA SER A 88 6.82 -24.16 11.90
C SER A 88 7.18 -24.54 10.46
N ILE A 89 7.39 -25.83 10.15
CA ILE A 89 7.74 -26.26 8.80
C ILE A 89 6.62 -25.94 7.81
N SER A 90 5.35 -26.14 8.20
CA SER A 90 4.20 -25.74 7.39
C SER A 90 4.19 -24.24 7.08
N THR A 91 4.55 -23.38 8.04
CA THR A 91 4.54 -21.93 7.84
C THR A 91 5.72 -21.45 6.99
N LYS A 92 6.90 -22.08 7.10
CA LYS A 92 8.04 -21.84 6.20
C LYS A 92 7.69 -22.13 4.75
N ASN A 93 6.86 -23.15 4.49
CA ASN A 93 6.43 -23.50 3.15
C ASN A 93 5.48 -22.48 2.51
N TYR A 94 4.88 -21.56 3.27
CA TYR A 94 4.09 -20.45 2.71
C TYR A 94 4.91 -19.57 1.78
N GLN A 95 6.15 -19.24 2.17
CA GLN A 95 7.02 -18.36 1.38
C GLN A 95 7.35 -18.97 0.01
N ARG A 96 7.58 -20.29 -0.03
CA ARG A 96 7.81 -21.03 -1.28
C ARG A 96 6.58 -20.97 -2.18
N LEU A 97 5.41 -21.33 -1.65
CA LEU A 97 4.16 -21.35 -2.41
C LEU A 97 3.78 -19.94 -2.89
N PHE A 98 4.01 -18.92 -2.08
CA PHE A 98 3.87 -17.52 -2.46
C PHE A 98 4.74 -17.19 -3.69
N LYS A 99 6.04 -17.49 -3.61
CA LYS A 99 6.98 -17.18 -4.70
C LYS A 99 6.55 -17.86 -6.00
N LEU A 100 6.22 -19.15 -5.92
CA LEU A 100 5.73 -19.92 -7.08
C LEU A 100 4.42 -19.33 -7.65
N CYS A 101 3.46 -18.99 -6.78
CA CYS A 101 2.20 -18.39 -7.17
C CYS A 101 2.41 -17.05 -7.88
N VAL A 102 3.26 -16.17 -7.33
CA VAL A 102 3.57 -14.88 -7.95
C VAL A 102 4.35 -15.03 -9.25
N ASP A 103 5.34 -15.92 -9.32
CA ASP A 103 6.10 -16.14 -10.55
C ASP A 103 5.19 -16.66 -11.68
N THR A 104 4.24 -17.53 -11.35
CA THR A 104 3.25 -18.12 -12.29
C THR A 104 2.17 -17.13 -12.68
N HIS A 105 1.66 -16.35 -11.72
CA HIS A 105 0.53 -15.45 -11.86
C HIS A 105 0.93 -13.97 -11.76
N LYS A 106 2.15 -13.63 -12.21
CA LYS A 106 2.76 -12.29 -12.04
C LYS A 106 1.96 -11.12 -12.60
N ASN A 107 1.02 -11.37 -13.51
CA ASN A 107 0.18 -10.36 -14.15
C ASN A 107 -1.27 -10.38 -13.61
N ASN A 108 -1.60 -11.25 -12.66
CA ASN A 108 -2.94 -11.42 -12.12
C ASN A 108 -3.04 -10.76 -10.74
N TYR A 109 -3.62 -9.56 -10.67
CA TYR A 109 -3.80 -8.82 -9.42
C TYR A 109 -4.59 -9.61 -8.36
N LYS A 110 -5.52 -10.49 -8.76
CA LYS A 110 -6.29 -11.33 -7.82
C LYS A 110 -5.39 -12.29 -7.05
N ALA A 111 -4.30 -12.76 -7.65
CA ALA A 111 -3.32 -13.60 -6.96
C ALA A 111 -2.66 -12.82 -5.82
N TYR A 112 -2.28 -11.56 -6.04
CA TYR A 112 -1.72 -10.71 -5.00
C TYR A 112 -2.72 -10.42 -3.88
N MET A 113 -3.97 -10.08 -4.20
CA MET A 113 -5.00 -9.83 -3.19
C MET A 113 -5.26 -11.07 -2.32
N PHE A 114 -5.35 -12.24 -2.95
CA PHE A 114 -5.48 -13.51 -2.25
C PHE A 114 -4.30 -13.74 -1.28
N LEU A 115 -3.07 -13.54 -1.74
CA LEU A 115 -1.87 -13.75 -0.93
C LEU A 115 -1.76 -12.74 0.23
N VAL A 116 -2.18 -11.49 0.02
CA VAL A 116 -2.23 -10.45 1.05
C VAL A 116 -3.23 -10.83 2.13
N ASN A 117 -4.46 -11.20 1.74
CA ASN A 117 -5.49 -11.62 2.69
C ASN A 117 -5.03 -12.84 3.48
N PHE A 118 -4.42 -13.82 2.81
CA PHE A 118 -3.84 -14.98 3.48
C PHE A 118 -2.75 -14.58 4.49
N ALA A 119 -1.86 -13.66 4.14
CA ALA A 119 -0.81 -13.17 5.03
C ALA A 119 -1.36 -12.41 6.24
N ILE A 120 -2.41 -11.61 6.06
CA ILE A 120 -3.13 -10.92 7.15
C ILE A 120 -3.75 -11.96 8.10
N GLU A 121 -4.51 -12.92 7.57
CA GLU A 121 -5.18 -13.96 8.37
C GLU A 121 -4.20 -14.84 9.14
N THR A 122 -3.01 -15.08 8.59
CA THR A 122 -1.95 -15.89 9.21
C THR A 122 -0.94 -15.07 10.01
N LYS A 123 -1.15 -13.76 10.12
CA LYS A 123 -0.28 -12.80 10.82
C LYS A 123 1.19 -12.88 10.36
N GLN A 124 1.41 -13.09 9.06
CA GLN A 124 2.73 -13.23 8.46
C GLN A 124 3.23 -11.87 7.92
N GLU A 125 3.67 -11.00 8.82
CA GLU A 125 4.05 -9.61 8.49
C GLU A 125 5.16 -9.50 7.44
N GLN A 126 6.21 -10.32 7.56
CA GLN A 126 7.32 -10.35 6.60
C GLN A 126 6.85 -10.83 5.21
N LEU A 127 5.94 -11.79 5.18
CA LEU A 127 5.36 -12.28 3.94
C LEU A 127 4.50 -11.20 3.29
N MET A 128 3.65 -10.54 4.07
CA MET A 128 2.81 -9.42 3.63
C MET A 128 3.65 -8.29 3.02
N ASN A 129 4.76 -7.93 3.67
CA ASN A 129 5.72 -6.96 3.14
C ASN A 129 6.31 -7.40 1.79
N THR A 130 6.72 -8.65 1.70
CA THR A 130 7.25 -9.22 0.46
C THR A 130 6.22 -9.23 -0.66
N ILE A 131 4.97 -9.62 -0.37
CA ILE A 131 3.87 -9.66 -1.33
C ILE A 131 3.58 -8.26 -1.89
N THR A 132 3.37 -7.29 -1.00
CA THR A 132 3.00 -5.91 -1.39
C THR A 132 4.11 -5.22 -2.17
N LEU A 133 5.37 -5.38 -1.76
CA LEU A 133 6.52 -4.86 -2.50
C LEU A 133 6.65 -5.50 -3.89
N THR A 134 6.45 -6.82 -3.99
CA THR A 134 6.50 -7.52 -5.28
C THR A 134 5.33 -7.11 -6.17
N PHE A 135 4.14 -6.89 -5.59
CA PHE A 135 2.97 -6.39 -6.31
C PHE A 135 3.26 -5.02 -6.93
N GLN A 136 3.78 -4.08 -6.12
CA GLN A 136 4.16 -2.74 -6.56
C GLN A 136 5.21 -2.77 -7.67
N ARG A 137 6.23 -3.63 -7.56
CA ARG A 137 7.28 -3.78 -8.57
C ARG A 137 6.79 -4.35 -9.89
N ASN A 138 5.89 -5.33 -9.84
CA ASN A 138 5.35 -5.98 -11.03
C ASN A 138 4.22 -5.17 -11.67
N HIS A 139 3.52 -4.35 -10.89
CA HIS A 139 2.40 -3.53 -11.34
C HIS A 139 2.54 -2.04 -10.97
N PRO A 140 3.63 -1.36 -11.35
CA PRO A 140 3.89 0.02 -10.91
C PRO A 140 2.87 1.03 -11.45
N SER A 141 2.12 0.70 -12.51
CA SER A 141 1.03 1.55 -13.01
C SER A 141 -0.31 1.33 -12.30
N TYR A 142 -0.43 0.27 -11.48
CA TYR A 142 -1.69 -0.08 -10.84
C TYR A 142 -1.79 0.58 -9.46
N TYR A 143 -2.72 1.51 -9.29
CA TYR A 143 -2.84 2.31 -8.07
C TYR A 143 -2.95 1.44 -6.78
N LEU A 144 -3.66 0.31 -6.87
CA LEU A 144 -3.93 -0.55 -5.72
C LEU A 144 -2.66 -1.15 -5.14
N SER A 145 -1.62 -1.39 -5.97
CA SER A 145 -0.35 -1.90 -5.47
C SER A 145 0.39 -0.87 -4.61
N TRP A 146 0.28 0.41 -4.95
CA TRP A 146 0.84 1.52 -4.17
C TRP A 146 0.06 1.75 -2.89
N LEU A 147 -1.26 1.85 -3.00
CA LEU A 147 -2.14 2.05 -1.86
C LEU A 147 -1.96 0.95 -0.82
N LEU A 148 -1.98 -0.30 -1.27
CA LEU A 148 -1.84 -1.44 -0.37
C LEU A 148 -0.46 -1.45 0.29
N ARG A 149 0.60 -1.19 -0.47
CA ARG A 149 1.96 -1.11 0.08
C ARG A 149 2.07 -0.01 1.14
N ALA A 150 1.54 1.19 0.85
CA ALA A 150 1.60 2.31 1.78
C ALA A 150 0.85 2.00 3.08
N LYS A 151 -0.37 1.45 3.00
CA LYS A 151 -1.15 1.05 4.19
C LYS A 151 -0.46 0.00 5.05
N ILE A 152 0.15 -1.01 4.43
CA ILE A 152 0.88 -2.04 5.18
C ILE A 152 2.10 -1.44 5.89
N VAL A 153 2.84 -0.56 5.22
CA VAL A 153 4.01 0.10 5.81
C VAL A 153 3.62 1.07 6.93
N GLU A 154 2.51 1.79 6.77
CA GLU A 154 1.93 2.65 7.79
C GLU A 154 1.60 1.86 9.07
N GLN A 155 1.04 0.66 8.92
CA GLN A 155 0.68 -0.20 10.06
C GLN A 155 1.88 -0.83 10.78
N GLN A 156 3.00 -1.06 10.07
CA GLN A 156 4.11 -1.88 10.58
C GLN A 156 5.35 -1.10 11.01
N SER A 157 5.64 0.02 10.35
CA SER A 157 6.91 0.71 10.49
C SER A 157 6.68 2.14 10.97
N SER A 158 6.48 3.06 10.03
CA SER A 158 6.39 4.49 10.32
C SER A 158 5.56 5.18 9.25
N THR A 159 4.76 6.15 9.70
CA THR A 159 4.01 7.08 8.83
C THR A 159 4.94 7.72 7.79
N THR A 160 6.20 8.00 8.13
CA THR A 160 7.18 8.61 7.22
C THR A 160 7.48 7.74 6.00
N ASP A 161 7.61 6.42 6.20
CA ASP A 161 7.87 5.50 5.08
C ASP A 161 6.64 5.35 4.18
N ALA A 162 5.44 5.33 4.77
CA ALA A 162 4.19 5.33 4.01
C ALA A 162 4.06 6.61 3.16
N ARG A 163 4.43 7.77 3.72
CA ARG A 163 4.47 9.06 3.00
C ARG A 163 5.38 9.02 1.80
N ARG A 164 6.59 8.48 1.95
CA ARG A 164 7.52 8.29 0.84
C ARG A 164 6.92 7.42 -0.26
N ILE A 165 6.20 6.35 0.09
CA ILE A 165 5.55 5.47 -0.89
C ILE A 165 4.43 6.21 -1.63
N TYR A 166 3.59 6.99 -0.94
CA TYR A 166 2.56 7.80 -1.59
C TYR A 166 3.16 8.82 -2.55
N SER A 167 4.21 9.55 -2.14
CA SER A 167 4.92 10.49 -3.01
C SER A 167 5.53 9.81 -4.24
N GLN A 168 6.18 8.66 -4.05
CA GLN A 168 6.73 7.86 -5.15
C GLN A 168 5.65 7.37 -6.12
N SER A 169 4.44 7.05 -5.63
CA SER A 169 3.35 6.54 -6.49
C SER A 169 2.99 7.49 -7.63
N LEU A 170 3.11 8.80 -7.39
CA LEU A 170 2.84 9.85 -8.37
C LEU A 170 3.81 9.80 -9.56
N GLN A 171 5.01 9.26 -9.36
CA GLN A 171 6.00 9.12 -10.42
C GLN A 171 5.67 7.98 -11.39
N PHE A 172 4.91 6.96 -10.94
CA PHE A 172 4.69 5.73 -11.69
C PHE A 172 3.29 5.59 -12.29
N ILE A 173 2.31 6.32 -11.73
CA ILE A 173 0.97 6.43 -12.32
C ILE A 173 1.06 7.41 -13.50
N LYS A 174 1.67 6.95 -14.60
CA LYS A 174 2.02 7.77 -15.76
C LYS A 174 0.97 7.84 -16.86
N THR A 175 -0.05 6.97 -16.85
CA THR A 175 -0.94 6.81 -18.00
C THR A 175 -2.26 6.16 -17.57
N PHE A 176 -3.35 6.92 -17.63
CA PHE A 176 -4.67 6.33 -17.83
C PHE A 176 -4.74 5.86 -19.28
N SER A 177 -4.43 4.59 -19.53
CA SER A 177 -5.33 3.87 -20.43
C SER A 177 -6.36 3.23 -19.52
N VAL A 178 -7.54 3.83 -19.42
CA VAL A 178 -8.72 3.00 -19.27
C VAL A 178 -8.71 2.14 -20.53
N GLU A 179 -8.12 0.96 -20.47
CA GLU A 179 -8.45 -0.06 -21.47
C GLU A 179 -9.93 -0.35 -21.21
N GLU A 180 -10.82 0.42 -21.86
CA GLU A 180 -12.28 0.22 -21.86
C GLU A 180 -12.67 -1.23 -22.20
N ASN A 181 -11.73 -2.01 -22.74
CA ASN A 181 -11.91 -3.37 -23.20
C ASN A 181 -11.45 -4.48 -22.23
N LYS A 182 -11.15 -4.19 -20.95
CA LYS A 182 -10.89 -5.25 -19.95
C LYS A 182 -11.80 -5.19 -18.72
N ILE A 183 -13.08 -4.88 -18.93
CA ILE A 183 -14.12 -5.29 -17.98
C ILE A 183 -14.45 -6.76 -18.27
N HIS A 184 -13.83 -7.66 -17.51
CA HIS A 184 -14.39 -9.00 -17.30
C HIS A 184 -14.93 -9.10 -15.87
N VAL A 185 -16.18 -8.66 -15.74
CA VAL A 185 -17.29 -9.25 -14.98
C VAL A 185 -16.98 -9.76 -13.55
N THR A 186 -17.25 -8.87 -12.59
CA THR A 186 -18.14 -9.02 -11.41
C THR A 186 -18.36 -10.40 -10.77
N GLN A 187 -18.14 -10.50 -9.45
CA GLN A 187 -19.17 -10.68 -8.40
C GLN A 187 -18.53 -11.10 -7.05
N LEU A 188 -19.08 -10.53 -5.97
CA LEU A 188 -18.84 -10.77 -4.53
C LEU A 188 -17.67 -10.02 -3.87
N LEU A 189 -17.80 -8.70 -3.71
CA LEU A 189 -17.21 -7.95 -2.59
C LEU A 189 -18.20 -6.85 -2.15
N ASN A 190 -18.11 -6.47 -0.88
CA ASN A 190 -19.17 -5.96 0.00
C ASN A 190 -19.77 -4.57 -0.31
N GLU A 191 -20.86 -4.25 0.40
CA GLU A 191 -21.64 -3.00 0.31
C GLU A 191 -20.83 -1.70 0.52
N ASP A 192 -19.62 -1.78 1.08
CA ASP A 192 -18.68 -0.66 1.18
C ASP A 192 -18.21 -0.13 -0.20
N GLU A 193 -18.32 -0.94 -1.27
CA GLU A 193 -17.99 -0.51 -2.64
C GLU A 193 -19.07 0.36 -3.30
N LYS A 194 -20.28 0.51 -2.72
CA LYS A 194 -21.33 1.38 -3.28
C LYS A 194 -21.01 2.89 -3.12
N LEU A 195 -20.17 3.26 -2.14
CA LEU A 195 -19.67 4.64 -1.99
C LEU A 195 -18.59 4.99 -3.03
N ILE A 196 -18.04 4.00 -3.74
CA ILE A 196 -16.79 4.10 -4.49
C ILE A 196 -17.00 4.27 -6.02
N GLN A 197 -18.23 4.14 -6.52
CA GLN A 197 -18.52 4.04 -7.95
C GLN A 197 -18.74 5.37 -8.72
N LYS A 198 -18.55 6.55 -8.12
CA LYS A 198 -18.93 7.84 -8.75
C LYS A 198 -17.80 8.84 -9.06
N LEU A 199 -16.54 8.51 -8.80
CA LEU A 199 -15.39 9.35 -9.19
C LEU A 199 -14.52 8.59 -10.20
N PRO A 200 -13.71 9.27 -11.06
CA PRO A 200 -12.75 8.61 -11.93
C PRO A 200 -11.69 7.91 -11.06
N GLY A 201 -11.77 6.59 -11.00
CA GLY A 201 -12.01 5.89 -9.74
C GLY A 201 -10.86 5.54 -8.82
N ASP A 202 -9.59 5.83 -9.13
CA ASP A 202 -8.50 5.12 -8.46
C ASP A 202 -7.32 6.00 -8.01
N ALA A 203 -6.90 6.96 -8.83
CA ALA A 203 -5.87 7.93 -8.43
C ALA A 203 -6.41 8.96 -7.43
N LEU A 204 -7.67 9.38 -7.57
CA LEU A 204 -8.34 10.21 -6.56
C LEU A 204 -8.32 9.56 -5.18
N LYS A 205 -8.50 8.22 -5.10
CA LYS A 205 -8.38 7.48 -3.84
C LYS A 205 -6.98 7.58 -3.25
N LEU A 206 -5.94 7.47 -4.07
CA LEU A 206 -4.57 7.66 -3.60
C LEU A 206 -4.36 9.07 -3.07
N PHE A 207 -4.85 10.09 -3.76
CA PHE A 207 -4.78 11.47 -3.29
C PHE A 207 -5.54 11.67 -1.97
N TYR A 208 -6.76 11.14 -1.84
CA TYR A 208 -7.49 11.22 -0.56
C TYR A 208 -6.73 10.55 0.58
N ASN A 209 -6.25 9.31 0.38
CA ASN A 209 -5.50 8.61 1.43
C ASN A 209 -4.20 9.34 1.76
N TRP A 210 -3.54 9.95 0.76
CA TRP A 210 -2.38 10.79 1.00
C TRP A 210 -2.74 12.02 1.83
N THR A 211 -3.77 12.78 1.44
CA THR A 211 -4.21 13.97 2.20
C THR A 211 -4.60 13.62 3.63
N ILE A 212 -5.35 12.53 3.84
CA ILE A 212 -5.73 12.04 5.18
C ILE A 212 -4.48 11.76 6.02
N MET A 213 -3.51 11.05 5.45
CA MET A 213 -2.28 10.72 6.15
C MET A 213 -1.46 11.97 6.48
N GLU A 214 -1.38 12.96 5.59
CA GLU A 214 -0.68 14.22 5.88
C GLU A 214 -1.39 15.03 6.97
N ILE A 215 -2.72 15.07 6.96
CA ILE A 215 -3.53 15.68 8.02
C ILE A 215 -3.26 14.96 9.36
N ASN A 216 -3.26 13.63 9.37
CA ASN A 216 -2.96 12.83 10.55
C ASN A 216 -1.54 13.06 11.06
N PHE A 217 -0.57 13.21 10.15
CA PHE A 217 0.81 13.51 10.50
C PHE A 217 0.94 14.89 11.16
N ILE A 218 0.29 15.92 10.60
CA ILE A 218 0.24 17.25 11.22
C ILE A 218 -0.41 17.18 12.60
N ASN A 219 -1.55 16.49 12.74
CA ASN A 219 -2.20 16.30 14.04
C ASN A 219 -1.28 15.63 15.08
N GLN A 220 -0.45 14.68 14.66
CA GLN A 220 0.52 14.03 15.53
C GLN A 220 1.62 15.01 15.96
N LEU A 221 2.14 15.81 15.03
CA LEU A 221 3.17 16.82 15.32
C LEU A 221 2.66 17.93 16.25
N THR A 222 1.40 18.33 16.11
CA THR A 222 0.78 19.39 16.91
C THR A 222 0.17 18.87 18.22
N LYS A 223 0.28 17.57 18.50
CA LYS A 223 -0.36 16.97 19.67
C LYS A 223 0.30 17.44 20.95
N GLY A 224 -0.46 18.11 21.82
CA GLY A 224 0.04 18.64 23.09
C GLY A 224 0.63 20.05 23.00
N MET A 225 0.54 20.70 21.84
CA MET A 225 0.82 22.13 21.70
C MET A 225 -0.44 22.92 22.01
N ASP A 226 -0.39 23.79 23.02
CA ASP A 226 -1.51 24.66 23.40
C ASP A 226 -1.61 25.90 22.49
N ASN A 227 -0.48 26.32 21.89
CA ASN A 227 -0.41 27.41 20.93
C ASN A 227 0.62 27.10 19.83
N LEU A 228 0.20 27.15 18.57
CA LEU A 228 1.06 26.89 17.42
C LEU A 228 2.01 28.07 17.11
N ASP A 229 1.70 29.27 17.62
CA ASP A 229 2.53 30.46 17.42
C ASP A 229 3.86 30.41 18.18
N ASP A 230 3.95 29.51 19.18
CA ASP A 230 5.12 29.34 20.05
C ASP A 230 6.24 28.51 19.39
N ILE A 231 6.02 27.98 18.17
CA ILE A 231 7.02 27.20 17.44
C ILE A 231 8.07 28.15 16.85
N GLU A 232 9.31 28.12 17.33
CA GLU A 232 10.35 29.04 16.83
C GLU A 232 10.84 28.69 15.40
N ASP A 233 10.71 27.42 15.00
CA ASP A 233 11.09 26.97 13.66
C ASP A 233 10.05 27.41 12.60
N GLU A 234 10.44 28.39 11.77
CA GLU A 234 9.62 28.91 10.68
C GLU A 234 9.25 27.84 9.63
N GLY A 235 10.10 26.85 9.39
CA GLY A 235 9.80 25.74 8.47
C GLY A 235 8.74 24.80 9.04
N MET A 236 8.81 24.50 10.34
CA MET A 236 7.81 23.72 11.05
C MET A 236 6.49 24.48 11.18
N LYS A 237 6.53 25.80 11.44
CA LYS A 237 5.37 26.69 11.36
C LYS A 237 4.72 26.65 9.98
N GLN A 238 5.48 26.74 8.89
CA GLN A 238 4.93 26.65 7.54
C GLN A 238 4.30 25.28 7.24
N LEU A 239 4.92 24.19 7.73
CA LEU A 239 4.39 22.84 7.60
C LEU A 239 3.05 22.68 8.33
N ILE A 240 2.99 23.16 9.58
CA ILE A 240 1.81 23.12 10.47
C ILE A 240 0.70 24.06 10.01
N ASN A 241 1.04 25.22 9.45
CA ASN A 241 0.11 26.15 8.78
C ASN A 241 -0.43 25.59 7.45
N GLY A 242 -0.32 24.28 7.24
CA GLY A 242 -0.92 23.57 6.14
C GLY A 242 -0.17 23.73 4.84
N GLY A 243 1.09 24.19 4.81
CA GLY A 243 1.87 24.27 3.57
C GLY A 243 1.92 22.93 2.82
N LEU A 244 2.00 21.84 3.57
CA LEU A 244 2.03 20.50 2.99
C LEU A 244 0.63 19.98 2.58
N VAL A 245 -0.41 20.28 3.36
CA VAL A 245 -1.81 19.97 2.98
C VAL A 245 -2.21 20.78 1.76
N LYS A 246 -1.83 22.07 1.70
CA LYS A 246 -1.97 22.96 0.54
C LYS A 246 -1.37 22.31 -0.69
N TYR A 247 -0.14 21.82 -0.59
CA TYR A 247 0.56 21.16 -1.68
C TYR A 247 -0.17 19.90 -2.17
N VAL A 248 -0.59 19.01 -1.26
CA VAL A 248 -1.31 17.79 -1.65
C VAL A 248 -2.66 18.10 -2.27
N VAL A 249 -3.41 19.05 -1.69
CA VAL A 249 -4.69 19.54 -2.24
C VAL A 249 -4.48 20.16 -3.62
N GLN A 250 -3.45 21.00 -3.79
CA GLN A 250 -3.08 21.59 -5.08
C GLN A 250 -2.78 20.49 -6.10
N LYS A 251 -1.99 19.47 -5.75
CA LYS A 251 -1.69 18.35 -6.66
C LYS A 251 -2.90 17.49 -6.98
N GLY A 252 -3.79 17.25 -6.02
CA GLY A 252 -5.07 16.57 -6.26
C GLY A 252 -5.95 17.33 -7.25
N ILE A 253 -6.07 18.65 -7.08
CA ILE A 253 -6.87 19.51 -7.98
C ILE A 253 -6.23 19.61 -9.36
N GLU A 254 -4.91 19.83 -9.45
CA GLU A 254 -4.17 19.82 -10.71
C GLU A 254 -4.42 18.51 -11.47
N PHE A 255 -4.41 17.39 -10.75
CA PHE A 255 -4.67 16.08 -11.32
C PHE A 255 -6.11 15.93 -11.84
N ILE A 256 -7.11 16.35 -11.08
CA ILE A 256 -8.52 16.33 -11.49
C ILE A 256 -8.72 17.14 -12.77
N ILE A 257 -8.17 18.35 -12.82
CA ILE A 257 -8.28 19.25 -13.97
C ILE A 257 -7.63 18.64 -15.22
N LYS A 258 -6.42 18.07 -15.09
CA LYS A 258 -5.74 17.39 -16.20
C LYS A 258 -6.54 16.22 -16.76
N PHE A 259 -7.37 15.58 -15.95
CA PHE A 259 -8.15 14.42 -16.35
C PHE A 259 -9.48 14.82 -17.00
N ASP A 260 -10.22 15.72 -16.36
CA ASP A 260 -11.61 16.01 -16.74
C ASP A 260 -11.73 17.11 -17.80
N VAL A 261 -10.75 18.01 -17.86
CA VAL A 261 -10.78 19.16 -18.77
C VAL A 261 -10.11 18.80 -20.09
N LYS A 262 -10.92 18.59 -21.12
CA LYS A 262 -10.44 18.38 -22.49
C LYS A 262 -10.27 19.73 -23.19
N GLY A 263 -9.06 20.01 -23.68
CA GLY A 263 -8.77 21.16 -24.54
C GLY A 263 -7.73 22.12 -23.95
N VAL A 264 -7.42 23.17 -24.72
CA VAL A 264 -6.46 24.20 -24.32
C VAL A 264 -7.19 25.22 -23.45
N ILE A 265 -6.76 25.36 -22.20
CA ILE A 265 -7.23 26.43 -21.33
C ILE A 265 -6.43 27.68 -21.68
N SER A 266 -7.09 28.68 -22.28
CA SER A 266 -6.42 29.84 -22.87
C SER A 266 -6.33 31.07 -21.96
N ASN A 267 -7.01 31.06 -20.81
CA ASN A 267 -6.99 32.16 -19.83
C ASN A 267 -7.21 31.65 -18.39
N ILE A 268 -6.62 32.35 -17.42
CA ILE A 268 -6.71 32.11 -15.97
C ILE A 268 -8.12 32.21 -15.41
N ASP A 269 -8.95 33.10 -15.94
CA ASP A 269 -10.33 33.26 -15.45
C ASP A 269 -11.18 32.04 -15.80
N LEU A 270 -10.99 31.50 -17.02
CA LEU A 270 -11.63 30.26 -17.45
C LEU A 270 -11.14 29.06 -16.62
N LEU A 271 -9.84 29.00 -16.29
CA LEU A 271 -9.32 27.96 -15.40
C LEU A 271 -10.01 28.03 -14.02
N LYS A 272 -10.10 29.22 -13.43
CA LYS A 272 -10.76 29.43 -12.13
C LYS A 272 -12.21 28.99 -12.17
N GLU A 273 -12.95 29.38 -13.21
CA GLU A 273 -14.34 28.97 -13.41
C GLU A 273 -14.44 27.44 -13.51
N ILE A 274 -13.57 26.81 -14.30
CA ILE A 274 -13.54 25.35 -14.43
C ILE A 274 -13.23 24.70 -13.08
N VAL A 275 -12.21 25.14 -12.34
CA VAL A 275 -11.88 24.60 -11.01
C VAL A 275 -13.06 24.70 -10.05
N GLN A 276 -13.75 25.85 -10.06
CA GLN A 276 -14.85 26.14 -9.14
C GLN A 276 -16.15 25.41 -9.50
N THR A 277 -16.36 25.07 -10.77
CA THR A 277 -17.57 24.42 -11.28
C THR A 277 -17.40 22.91 -11.50
N ASN A 278 -16.16 22.42 -11.49
CA ASN A 278 -15.87 21.00 -11.68
C ASN A 278 -16.38 20.18 -10.50
N GLN A 279 -17.34 19.29 -10.75
CA GLN A 279 -17.97 18.48 -9.70
C GLN A 279 -16.97 17.61 -8.94
N TYR A 280 -15.94 17.08 -9.60
CA TYR A 280 -14.90 16.28 -8.95
C TYR A 280 -14.01 17.10 -8.03
N VAL A 281 -13.69 18.34 -8.41
CA VAL A 281 -12.98 19.28 -7.53
C VAL A 281 -13.85 19.66 -6.32
N ILE A 282 -15.14 19.93 -6.55
CA ILE A 282 -16.10 20.26 -5.47
C ILE A 282 -16.21 19.10 -4.47
N ASP A 283 -16.40 17.88 -4.97
CA ASP A 283 -16.51 16.68 -4.13
C ASP A 283 -15.20 16.43 -3.37
N PHE A 284 -14.04 16.60 -4.03
CA PHE A 284 -12.72 16.50 -3.40
C PHE A 284 -12.52 17.50 -2.28
N VAL A 285 -12.79 18.78 -2.54
CA VAL A 285 -12.69 19.84 -1.52
C VAL A 285 -13.64 19.58 -0.36
N LYS A 286 -14.88 19.13 -0.63
CA LYS A 286 -15.86 18.81 0.41
C LYS A 286 -15.39 17.69 1.33
N GLU A 287 -14.84 16.62 0.75
CA GLU A 287 -14.32 15.49 1.53
C GLU A 287 -13.09 15.89 2.37
N ILE A 288 -12.17 16.69 1.81
CA ILE A 288 -11.02 17.22 2.56
C ILE A 288 -11.49 18.08 3.74
N LYS A 289 -12.50 18.94 3.53
CA LYS A 289 -13.08 19.72 4.63
C LYS A 289 -13.65 18.85 5.74
N LEU A 290 -14.39 17.80 5.38
CA LEU A 290 -14.94 16.84 6.35
C LEU A 290 -13.82 16.17 7.17
N ILE A 291 -12.74 15.74 6.52
CA ILE A 291 -11.57 15.14 7.17
C ILE A 291 -10.89 16.13 8.12
N MET A 292 -10.77 17.39 7.71
CA MET A 292 -10.16 18.45 8.52
C MET A 292 -11.02 18.84 9.73
N GLU A 293 -12.34 18.91 9.57
CA GLU A 293 -13.29 19.13 10.65
C GLU A 293 -13.21 18.02 11.70
N GLN A 294 -13.18 16.76 11.26
CA GLN A 294 -12.98 15.59 12.13
C GLN A 294 -11.64 15.64 12.88
N SER A 295 -10.64 16.25 12.25
CA SER A 295 -9.29 16.45 12.78
C SER A 295 -9.13 17.68 13.67
N LYS A 296 -10.17 18.52 13.82
CA LYS A 296 -10.10 19.83 14.52
C LYS A 296 -9.06 20.79 13.97
N LEU A 297 -8.66 20.62 12.70
CA LEU A 297 -7.73 21.53 12.02
C LEU A 297 -8.55 22.58 11.27
N HIS A 298 -8.56 23.81 11.77
CA HIS A 298 -9.24 24.93 11.12
C HIS A 298 -8.36 25.54 10.01
N MET A 299 -8.25 24.86 8.87
CA MET A 299 -7.47 25.36 7.72
C MET A 299 -8.31 25.66 6.46
N ASP A 300 -9.52 26.20 6.62
CA ASP A 300 -10.33 26.67 5.49
C ASP A 300 -9.57 27.66 4.60
N GLN A 301 -8.74 28.51 5.22
CA GLN A 301 -7.87 29.44 4.52
C GLN A 301 -6.82 28.71 3.66
N VAL A 302 -6.33 27.55 4.08
CA VAL A 302 -5.34 26.75 3.33
C VAL A 302 -5.93 26.17 2.05
N ILE A 303 -7.17 25.67 2.10
CA ILE A 303 -7.88 25.19 0.90
C ILE A 303 -8.12 26.36 -0.07
N GLN A 304 -8.58 27.51 0.43
CA GLN A 304 -8.80 28.69 -0.41
C GLN A 304 -7.50 29.21 -1.03
N GLN A 305 -6.42 29.22 -0.25
CA GLN A 305 -5.09 29.56 -0.76
C GLN A 305 -4.59 28.54 -1.78
N ALA A 306 -4.84 27.24 -1.61
CA ALA A 306 -4.50 26.22 -2.60
C ALA A 306 -5.23 26.47 -3.93
N LEU A 307 -6.55 26.73 -3.88
CA LEU A 307 -7.37 27.04 -5.04
C LEU A 307 -6.90 28.30 -5.76
N ASN A 308 -6.61 29.37 -5.01
CA ASN A 308 -6.12 30.63 -5.57
C ASN A 308 -4.71 30.51 -6.16
N GLN A 309 -3.82 29.79 -5.49
CA GLN A 309 -2.45 29.57 -5.94
C GLN A 309 -2.40 28.68 -7.18
N LEU A 310 -3.27 27.66 -7.25
CA LEU A 310 -3.33 26.76 -8.40
C LEU A 310 -3.65 27.50 -9.69
N ALA A 311 -4.48 28.54 -9.63
CA ALA A 311 -4.75 29.40 -10.79
C ALA A 311 -3.50 30.19 -11.24
N LEU A 312 -2.65 30.61 -10.30
CA LEU A 312 -1.43 31.38 -10.56
C LEU A 312 -0.26 30.49 -11.05
N ASP A 313 -0.13 29.30 -10.47
CA ASP A 313 0.96 28.36 -10.73
C ASP A 313 0.69 27.47 -11.95
N PHE A 314 -0.55 27.39 -12.44
CA PHE A 314 -0.87 26.67 -13.66
C PHE A 314 -0.12 27.32 -14.82
N LYS A 315 1.01 26.73 -15.21
CA LYS A 315 1.77 27.16 -16.38
C LYS A 315 0.94 26.89 -17.64
N PHE A 316 0.19 27.89 -18.08
CA PHE A 316 -0.64 27.89 -19.30
C PHE A 316 0.11 27.41 -20.56
N ASN A 317 1.44 27.58 -20.58
CA ASN A 317 2.26 27.35 -21.77
C ASN A 317 2.66 25.88 -22.01
N GLU A 318 2.36 24.93 -21.12
CA GLU A 318 2.70 23.50 -21.32
C GLU A 318 1.61 22.68 -22.01
N TYR A 319 0.40 23.23 -22.22
CA TYR A 319 -0.75 22.50 -22.79
C TYR A 319 -1.12 22.94 -24.21
N THR A 320 -0.12 23.33 -25.01
CA THR A 320 -0.28 23.65 -26.43
C THR A 320 -0.40 22.37 -27.26
N GLY A 321 -1.58 21.75 -27.25
CA GLY A 321 -2.12 20.94 -28.35
C GLY A 321 -1.41 19.64 -28.75
N GLN A 322 -0.32 19.24 -28.10
CA GLN A 322 0.25 17.89 -28.22
C GLN A 322 -0.15 17.09 -26.97
N PRO A 323 -0.51 15.80 -27.08
CA PRO A 323 -0.67 14.96 -25.90
C PRO A 323 0.64 15.00 -25.13
N VAL A 324 0.63 15.67 -23.97
CA VAL A 324 1.81 15.83 -23.13
C VAL A 324 2.10 14.48 -22.48
N TYR A 325 2.80 13.62 -23.20
CA TYR A 325 3.59 12.57 -22.59
C TYR A 325 4.71 13.28 -21.83
N TYR A 326 4.52 13.44 -20.52
CA TYR A 326 5.57 13.98 -19.65
C TYR A 326 6.85 13.18 -19.84
N SER A 327 7.82 13.76 -20.55
CA SER A 327 9.13 13.14 -20.71
C SER A 327 9.80 13.08 -19.35
N LYS A 328 10.56 12.01 -19.11
CA LYS A 328 11.25 11.69 -17.85
C LYS A 328 12.12 12.85 -17.33
N THR A 329 12.54 13.77 -18.20
CA THR A 329 13.53 14.82 -17.94
C THR A 329 12.96 16.03 -17.20
N ASN A 330 11.75 16.49 -17.52
CA ASN A 330 11.17 17.69 -16.90
C ASN A 330 10.63 17.43 -15.48
N TYR A 331 10.31 16.17 -15.17
CA TYR A 331 9.82 15.76 -13.85
C TYR A 331 10.96 15.59 -12.83
N VAL A 332 12.14 15.14 -13.27
CA VAL A 332 13.33 15.02 -12.40
C VAL A 332 13.82 16.38 -11.91
N GLN A 333 13.72 17.44 -12.72
CA GLN A 333 14.09 18.80 -12.30
C GLN A 333 13.13 19.42 -11.28
N LEU A 334 11.83 19.12 -11.37
CA LEU A 334 10.82 19.69 -10.45
C LEU A 334 10.78 18.97 -9.09
N PHE A 335 11.14 17.68 -9.05
CA PHE A 335 11.00 16.83 -7.86
C PHE A 335 12.33 16.37 -7.26
N GLY A 336 13.45 16.43 -8.00
CA GLY A 336 14.79 16.20 -7.44
C GLY A 336 15.19 17.24 -6.39
N GLN A 337 14.65 18.46 -6.49
CA GLN A 337 14.82 19.51 -5.48
C GLN A 337 14.06 19.23 -4.16
N ILE A 338 13.06 18.33 -4.19
CA ILE A 338 12.28 17.94 -3.01
C ILE A 338 13.05 16.89 -2.19
N ASP A 339 13.76 15.96 -2.83
CA ASP A 339 14.65 15.00 -2.12
C ASP A 339 15.82 15.74 -1.46
N GLU A 340 16.42 16.74 -2.10
CA GLU A 340 17.48 17.58 -1.50
C GLU A 340 16.94 18.42 -0.32
N GLY A 341 15.74 19.00 -0.42
CA GLY A 341 15.11 19.72 0.69
C GLY A 341 14.73 18.83 1.88
N TYR A 342 14.40 17.56 1.63
CA TYR A 342 14.08 16.58 2.67
C TYR A 342 15.34 16.04 3.38
N GLU A 343 16.45 15.83 2.67
CA GLU A 343 17.75 15.46 3.28
C GLU A 343 18.30 16.59 4.16
N ILE A 344 18.15 17.85 3.73
CA ILE A 344 18.55 19.03 4.53
C ILE A 344 17.73 19.14 5.82
N ASN A 345 16.41 18.92 5.77
CA ASN A 345 15.56 18.95 6.96
C ASN A 345 15.82 17.77 7.92
N GLN A 346 16.21 16.59 7.43
CA GLN A 346 16.61 15.48 8.32
C GLN A 346 17.97 15.72 9.00
N GLN A 347 18.93 16.35 8.32
CA GLN A 347 20.20 16.73 8.96
C GLN A 347 19.99 17.79 10.05
N LEU A 348 19.08 18.74 9.85
CA LEU A 348 18.73 19.73 10.88
C LEU A 348 18.05 19.11 12.10
N ILE A 349 17.15 18.14 11.90
CA ILE A 349 16.49 17.42 13.00
C ILE A 349 17.48 16.53 13.76
N MET A 350 18.38 15.82 13.08
CA MET A 350 19.38 14.98 13.76
C MET A 350 20.51 15.77 14.43
N ASN A 351 20.81 17.00 13.98
CA ASN A 351 21.81 17.85 14.61
C ASN A 351 21.26 18.57 15.86
N ASN A 352 19.94 18.75 15.98
CA ASN A 352 19.31 19.35 17.16
C ASN A 352 19.09 18.35 18.32
N GLU A 353 19.20 17.04 18.09
CA GLU A 353 19.14 16.01 19.14
C GLU A 353 20.51 15.72 19.79
N GLY A 354 21.58 16.44 19.39
CA GLY A 354 22.96 16.19 19.81
C GLY A 354 23.60 17.18 20.78
N ASP A 355 22.94 18.32 21.10
CA ASP A 355 23.59 19.44 21.81
C ASP A 355 23.15 19.65 23.27
N ASP A 356 22.33 18.76 23.85
CA ASP A 356 21.83 18.90 25.23
C ASP A 356 22.71 18.27 26.34
N ASP A 357 23.91 17.77 26.02
CA ASP A 357 24.78 17.04 26.98
C ASP A 357 26.05 17.79 27.40
N LEU A 358 26.09 19.13 27.32
CA LEU A 358 27.24 19.91 27.81
C LEU A 358 26.89 21.23 28.52
N LEU A 359 26.08 21.22 29.58
CA LEU A 359 26.18 22.24 30.64
C LEU A 359 25.78 21.67 32.01
N GLY A 360 26.79 21.26 32.76
CA GLY A 360 26.70 20.90 34.18
C GLY A 360 28.06 20.92 34.86
N GLU A 361 28.55 22.13 35.19
CA GLU A 361 29.39 22.40 36.37
C GLU A 361 28.64 23.38 37.28
#